data_AF-A0AAP5YEV0-F1
#
_entry.id   AF-A0AAP5YEV0-F1
#
_cell.length_a   1.000
_cell.length_b   1.000
_cell.length_c   1.000
_cell.angle_alpha   90.00
_cell.angle_beta   90.00
_cell.angle_gamma   90.00
#
_symmetry.space_group_name_H-M   'P 1'
#
loop_
_entity.id
_entity.type
_entity.pdbx_description
1 polymer ?
#
loop_
_entity_poly.entity_id
_entity_poly.type
_entity_poly.pdbx_seq_one_letter_code
_entity_poly.pdbx_strand_id
1 'polypeptide(L)'
;AMRAGQRRLILLNVPSPIKYLHANLPNKSKLGLYFNPYGKVLDLIDDCIACGVDKLIEEQGGLVWEPEKFEALKEHVRAELGDTVVEIAKQVETILTTAFNINKKLKGKIDFTMAFALSDIKAQIESLIFKGFATECGWKRLPDILRYMRAIERRMEKLPIDPNKDRLHMLKGESVTKDYKELLNKIPKGMV
;
A
#
# COMPACT_ATOMS: atom_id res chain seq x y z
N ALA A 1 -7.87 -17.03 -2.73
CA ALA A 1 -7.02 -18.15 -3.21
C ALA A 1 -6.84 -18.15 -4.74
N MET A 2 -7.91 -18.11 -5.55
CA MET A 2 -7.82 -18.26 -7.01
C MET A 2 -7.05 -17.12 -7.73
N ARG A 3 -7.24 -15.85 -7.34
CA ARG A 3 -6.49 -14.71 -7.90
C ARG A 3 -4.97 -14.85 -7.76
N ALA A 4 -4.51 -15.24 -6.57
CA ALA A 4 -3.07 -15.43 -6.32
C ALA A 4 -2.48 -16.57 -7.17
N GLY A 5 -3.25 -17.64 -7.40
CA GLY A 5 -2.86 -18.75 -8.27
C GLY A 5 -2.70 -18.33 -9.72
N GLN A 6 -3.68 -17.62 -10.29
CA GLN A 6 -3.60 -17.14 -11.67
C GLN A 6 -2.48 -16.10 -11.85
N ARG A 7 -2.32 -15.18 -10.89
CA ARG A 7 -1.19 -14.25 -10.86
C ARG A 7 0.15 -14.99 -10.89
N ARG A 8 0.30 -16.03 -10.06
CA ARG A 8 1.53 -16.83 -10.03
C ARG A 8 1.76 -17.53 -11.36
N LEU A 9 0.71 -18.07 -11.98
CA LEU A 9 0.80 -18.72 -13.29
C LEU A 9 1.25 -17.75 -14.38
N ILE A 10 0.72 -16.54 -14.42
CA ILE A 10 1.14 -15.50 -15.37
C ILE A 10 2.61 -15.11 -15.14
N LEU A 11 3.02 -14.87 -13.89
CA LEU A 11 4.39 -14.50 -13.55
C LEU A 11 5.44 -15.58 -13.89
N LEU A 12 5.03 -16.84 -14.00
CA LEU A 12 5.91 -17.93 -14.44
C LEU A 12 6.08 -17.96 -15.97
N ASN A 13 5.12 -17.40 -16.71
CA ASN A 13 5.08 -17.45 -18.18
C ASN A 13 5.46 -16.12 -18.86
N VAL A 14 5.55 -15.02 -18.11
CA VAL A 14 5.91 -13.69 -18.61
C VAL A 14 7.30 -13.29 -18.10
N PRO A 15 8.19 -12.75 -18.96
CA PRO A 15 9.49 -12.27 -18.51
C PRO A 15 9.35 -11.15 -17.47
N SER A 16 10.20 -11.19 -16.44
CA SER A 16 10.14 -10.20 -15.37
C SER A 16 10.48 -8.78 -15.86
N PRO A 17 9.64 -7.76 -15.54
CA PRO A 17 9.85 -6.38 -15.95
C PRO A 17 10.93 -5.68 -15.10
N ILE A 18 11.62 -6.38 -14.17
CA ILE A 18 12.58 -5.79 -13.23
C ILE A 18 13.63 -4.92 -13.95
N LYS A 19 14.18 -5.38 -15.08
CA LYS A 19 15.17 -4.60 -15.84
C LYS A 19 14.57 -3.31 -16.40
N TYR A 20 13.36 -3.38 -16.95
CA TYR A 20 12.64 -2.23 -17.52
C TYR A 20 12.25 -1.23 -16.43
N LEU A 21 11.70 -1.72 -15.32
CA LEU A 21 11.41 -0.91 -14.15
C LEU A 21 12.68 -0.24 -13.64
N HIS A 22 13.79 -0.96 -13.59
CA HIS A 22 15.07 -0.39 -13.22
C HIS A 22 15.56 0.70 -14.20
N ALA A 23 15.30 0.61 -15.49
CA ALA A 23 15.69 1.67 -16.42
C ALA A 23 14.83 2.93 -16.27
N ASN A 24 13.53 2.76 -16.01
CA ASN A 24 12.54 3.83 -16.07
C ASN A 24 12.19 4.45 -14.71
N LEU A 25 12.72 3.92 -13.60
CA LEU A 25 12.43 4.43 -12.27
C LEU A 25 13.44 5.52 -11.87
N PRO A 26 13.00 6.78 -11.71
CA PRO A 26 13.91 7.91 -11.57
C PRO A 26 14.70 7.91 -10.25
N ASN A 27 14.24 7.25 -9.17
CA ASN A 27 14.86 7.38 -7.83
C ASN A 27 14.90 6.06 -7.01
N LYS A 28 15.51 5.00 -7.55
CA LYS A 28 15.64 3.70 -6.84
C LYS A 28 16.20 3.81 -5.41
N SER A 29 17.21 4.65 -5.24
CA SER A 29 17.90 4.81 -3.96
C SER A 29 16.98 5.40 -2.88
N LYS A 30 16.01 6.24 -3.27
CA LYS A 30 15.03 6.82 -2.34
C LYS A 30 14.00 5.80 -1.89
N LEU A 31 13.46 5.01 -2.82
CA LEU A 31 12.53 3.93 -2.48
C LEU A 31 13.13 2.97 -1.47
N GLY A 32 14.40 2.59 -1.68
CA GLY A 32 15.07 1.72 -0.74
C GLY A 32 15.29 2.32 0.63
N LEU A 33 15.67 3.60 0.68
CA LEU A 33 15.82 4.32 1.94
C LEU A 33 14.50 4.44 2.70
N TYR A 34 13.40 4.75 2.00
CA TYR A 34 12.10 4.99 2.61
C TYR A 34 11.40 3.69 3.04
N PHE A 35 11.62 2.59 2.32
CA PHE A 35 11.01 1.30 2.64
C PHE A 35 11.80 0.45 3.63
N ASN A 36 13.06 0.80 3.92
CA ASN A 36 13.93 0.05 4.84
C ASN A 36 13.30 -0.30 6.20
N PRO A 37 12.45 0.54 6.83
CA PRO A 37 11.78 0.18 8.08
C PRO A 37 10.76 -0.97 7.96
N TYR A 38 10.25 -1.22 6.75
CA TYR A 38 9.17 -2.18 6.47
C TYR A 38 9.66 -3.45 5.78
N GLY A 39 10.79 -3.38 5.06
CA GLY A 39 11.36 -4.54 4.38
C GLY A 39 12.41 -4.19 3.33
N LYS A 40 12.69 -5.16 2.45
CA LYS A 40 13.67 -5.00 1.37
C LYS A 40 13.04 -4.37 0.15
N VAL A 41 13.81 -3.57 -0.58
CA VAL A 41 13.37 -2.91 -1.83
C VAL A 41 12.93 -3.93 -2.89
N LEU A 42 13.61 -5.08 -2.95
CA LEU A 42 13.26 -6.16 -3.87
C LEU A 42 11.86 -6.70 -3.57
N ASP A 43 11.53 -6.90 -2.28
CA ASP A 43 10.18 -7.33 -1.87
C ASP A 43 9.12 -6.30 -2.30
N LEU A 44 9.43 -5.00 -2.23
CA LEU A 44 8.53 -3.94 -2.69
C LEU A 44 8.36 -3.93 -4.22
N ILE A 45 9.44 -4.18 -4.96
CA ILE A 45 9.38 -4.28 -6.43
C ILE A 45 8.51 -5.48 -6.83
N ASP A 46 8.73 -6.63 -6.20
CA ASP A 46 7.92 -7.83 -6.43
C ASP A 46 6.43 -7.59 -6.07
N ASP A 47 6.16 -6.83 -5.01
CA ASP A 47 4.81 -6.41 -4.63
C ASP A 47 4.17 -5.47 -5.68
N CYS A 48 4.93 -4.51 -6.22
CA CYS A 48 4.45 -3.65 -7.30
C CYS A 48 4.15 -4.45 -8.57
N ILE A 49 4.99 -5.44 -8.89
CA ILE A 49 4.78 -6.34 -10.03
C ILE A 49 3.51 -7.18 -9.82
N ALA A 50 3.34 -7.75 -8.63
CA ALA A 50 2.16 -8.53 -8.29
C ALA A 50 0.87 -7.69 -8.37
N CYS A 51 0.91 -6.46 -7.86
CA CYS A 51 -0.19 -5.49 -7.97
C CYS A 51 -0.49 -5.11 -9.43
N GLY A 52 0.54 -4.93 -10.26
CA GLY A 52 0.39 -4.63 -11.69
C GLY A 52 -0.26 -5.77 -12.47
N VAL A 53 0.14 -7.02 -12.22
CA VAL A 53 -0.53 -8.19 -12.81
C VAL A 53 -2.00 -8.25 -12.36
N ASP A 54 -2.26 -8.01 -11.08
CA ASP A 54 -3.62 -7.98 -10.54
C ASP A 54 -4.51 -6.91 -11.19
N LYS A 55 -3.94 -5.75 -11.55
CA LYS A 55 -4.62 -4.69 -12.31
C LYS A 55 -4.97 -5.16 -13.71
N LEU A 56 -4.00 -5.70 -14.46
CA LEU A 56 -4.18 -6.12 -15.85
C LEU A 56 -5.16 -7.29 -15.98
N ILE A 57 -5.15 -8.24 -15.04
CA ILE A 57 -6.17 -9.30 -14.96
C ILE A 57 -7.56 -8.68 -14.80
N GLU A 58 -7.71 -7.70 -13.90
CA GLU A 58 -9.00 -7.08 -13.61
C GLU A 58 -9.51 -6.23 -14.79
N GLU A 59 -8.62 -5.57 -15.52
CA GLU A 59 -8.95 -4.80 -16.74
C GLU A 59 -9.45 -5.70 -17.88
N GLN A 60 -8.96 -6.95 -17.97
CA GLN A 60 -9.40 -7.95 -18.94
C GLN A 60 -10.66 -8.74 -18.50
N GLY A 61 -11.35 -8.29 -17.45
CA GLY A 61 -12.58 -8.93 -16.98
C GLY A 61 -12.40 -9.99 -15.89
N GLY A 62 -11.20 -10.11 -15.32
CA GLY A 62 -10.94 -10.92 -14.13
C GLY A 62 -10.41 -12.32 -14.42
N LEU A 63 -10.83 -13.29 -13.59
CA LEU A 63 -10.27 -14.64 -13.63
C LEU A 63 -10.67 -15.38 -14.91
N VAL A 64 -9.70 -16.08 -15.50
CA VAL A 64 -9.87 -16.80 -16.76
C VAL A 64 -9.63 -18.29 -16.54
N TRP A 65 -10.53 -19.11 -17.07
CA TRP A 65 -10.51 -20.57 -16.94
C TRP A 65 -10.28 -21.30 -18.27
N GLU A 66 -10.47 -20.61 -19.39
CA GLU A 66 -10.28 -21.16 -20.73
C GLU A 66 -8.83 -20.92 -21.21
N PRO A 67 -8.21 -21.92 -21.85
CA PRO A 67 -6.80 -21.83 -22.26
C PRO A 67 -6.57 -20.74 -23.32
N GLU A 68 -7.49 -20.56 -24.28
CA GLU A 68 -7.36 -19.55 -25.34
C GLU A 68 -7.39 -18.13 -24.76
N LYS A 69 -8.31 -17.90 -23.81
CA LYS A 69 -8.40 -16.62 -23.09
C LYS A 69 -7.19 -16.40 -22.18
N PHE A 70 -6.60 -17.46 -21.61
CA PHE A 70 -5.39 -17.35 -20.80
C PHE A 70 -4.19 -16.93 -21.65
N GLU A 71 -4.04 -17.48 -22.85
CA GLU A 71 -2.98 -17.08 -23.80
C GLU A 71 -3.13 -15.61 -24.21
N ALA A 72 -4.35 -15.16 -24.51
CA ALA A 72 -4.62 -13.75 -24.81
C ALA A 72 -4.28 -12.83 -23.62
N LEU A 73 -4.68 -13.21 -22.41
CA LEU A 73 -4.36 -12.48 -21.18
C LEU A 73 -2.84 -12.41 -20.94
N LYS A 74 -2.12 -13.51 -21.17
CA LYS A 74 -0.67 -13.57 -21.02
C LYS A 74 0.04 -12.60 -21.96
N GLU A 75 -0.34 -12.58 -23.23
CA GLU A 75 0.27 -11.66 -24.21
C GLU A 75 -0.05 -10.19 -23.88
N HIS A 76 -1.27 -9.89 -23.43
CA HIS A 76 -1.64 -8.56 -22.94
C HIS A 76 -0.80 -8.15 -21.72
N VAL A 77 -0.68 -9.02 -20.72
CA VAL A 77 0.17 -8.75 -19.55
C VAL A 77 1.62 -8.54 -19.96
N ARG A 78 2.14 -9.37 -20.88
CA ARG A 78 3.52 -9.23 -21.37
C ARG A 78 3.77 -7.87 -22.01
N ALA A 79 2.81 -7.33 -22.74
CA ALA A 79 2.94 -6.01 -23.38
C ALA A 79 2.86 -4.85 -22.36
N GLU A 80 1.89 -4.90 -21.45
CA GLU A 80 1.53 -3.75 -20.61
C GLU A 80 2.18 -3.73 -19.21
N LEU A 81 2.75 -4.86 -18.76
CA LEU A 81 3.25 -5.00 -17.39
C LEU A 81 4.38 -4.01 -17.08
N GLY A 82 5.27 -3.74 -18.04
CA GLY A 82 6.39 -2.82 -17.83
C GLY A 82 5.91 -1.43 -17.39
N ASP A 83 5.05 -0.82 -18.19
CA ASP A 83 4.54 0.53 -17.96
C ASP A 83 3.61 0.58 -16.74
N THR A 84 2.73 -0.42 -16.60
CA THR A 84 1.81 -0.53 -15.46
C THR A 84 2.55 -0.55 -14.12
N VAL A 85 3.64 -1.33 -14.02
CA VAL A 85 4.40 -1.42 -12.77
C VAL A 85 5.18 -0.13 -12.52
N VAL A 86 5.66 0.56 -13.55
CA VAL A 86 6.29 1.89 -13.40
C VAL A 86 5.29 2.91 -12.84
N GLU A 87 4.04 2.91 -13.32
CA GLU A 87 3.00 3.78 -12.76
C GLU A 87 2.72 3.49 -11.28
N ILE A 88 2.55 2.22 -10.93
CA ILE A 88 2.33 1.78 -9.54
C ILE A 88 3.53 2.17 -8.67
N ALA A 89 4.75 1.93 -9.14
CA ALA A 89 5.97 2.26 -8.42
C ALA A 89 6.10 3.77 -8.14
N LYS A 90 5.68 4.64 -9.08
CA LYS A 90 5.63 6.09 -8.86
C LYS A 90 4.63 6.50 -7.77
N GLN A 91 3.46 5.85 -7.73
CA GLN A 91 2.48 6.09 -6.66
C GLN A 91 3.01 5.63 -5.31
N VAL A 92 3.61 4.44 -5.26
CA VAL A 92 4.26 3.88 -4.07
C VAL A 92 5.41 4.78 -3.59
N GLU A 93 6.25 5.31 -4.49
CA GLU A 93 7.31 6.26 -4.16
C GLU A 93 6.74 7.51 -3.48
N THR A 94 5.64 8.05 -4.01
CA THR A 94 4.98 9.23 -3.44
C THR A 94 4.45 8.95 -2.04
N ILE A 95 3.80 7.81 -1.83
CA ILE A 95 3.29 7.37 -0.51
C ILE A 95 4.44 7.23 0.49
N LEU A 96 5.51 6.53 0.11
CA LEU A 96 6.66 6.27 0.98
C LEU A 96 7.43 7.55 1.31
N THR A 97 7.53 8.49 0.37
CA THR A 97 8.14 9.80 0.60
C THR A 97 7.37 10.59 1.65
N THR A 98 6.03 10.63 1.54
CA THR A 98 5.17 11.30 2.54
C THR A 98 5.31 10.61 3.91
N ALA A 99 5.26 9.28 3.96
CA ALA A 99 5.43 8.53 5.20
C ALA A 99 6.81 8.76 5.86
N PHE A 100 7.88 8.82 5.06
CA PHE A 100 9.22 9.14 5.57
C PHE A 100 9.28 10.54 6.19
N ASN A 101 8.67 11.54 5.54
CA ASN A 101 8.60 12.90 6.07
C ASN A 101 7.81 12.97 7.38
N ILE A 102 6.69 12.25 7.47
CA ILE A 102 5.91 12.11 8.71
C ILE A 102 6.77 11.48 9.82
N ASN A 103 7.40 10.34 9.53
CA ASN A 103 8.27 9.65 10.48
C ASN A 103 9.45 10.51 10.96
N LYS A 104 10.00 11.36 10.08
CA LYS A 104 11.04 12.33 10.47
C LYS A 104 10.50 13.37 11.46
N LYS A 105 9.29 13.89 11.24
CA LYS A 105 8.62 14.82 12.17
C LYS A 105 8.32 14.15 13.52
N LEU A 106 7.94 12.87 13.52
CA LEU A 106 7.67 12.10 14.75
C LEU A 106 8.90 11.96 15.68
N LYS A 107 10.11 11.95 15.11
CA LYS A 107 11.37 11.86 15.89
C LYS A 107 11.88 13.21 16.43
N GLY A 108 11.14 14.30 16.22
CA GLY A 108 11.51 15.63 16.71
C GLY A 108 11.37 15.80 18.22
N LYS A 109 11.36 17.04 18.72
CA LYS A 109 11.09 17.33 20.14
C LYS A 109 9.64 16.96 20.46
N ILE A 110 9.45 15.88 21.21
CA ILE A 110 8.14 15.39 21.64
C ILE A 110 7.79 16.02 22.98
N ASP A 111 6.66 16.73 23.02
CA ASP A 111 5.98 17.11 24.27
C ASP A 111 5.23 15.88 24.81
N PHE A 112 5.38 15.58 26.10
CA PHE A 112 4.70 14.47 26.78
C PHE A 112 3.16 14.56 26.65
N THR A 113 2.61 15.76 26.53
CA THR A 113 1.16 15.96 26.31
C THR A 113 0.66 15.38 24.99
N MET A 114 1.55 15.20 24.01
CA MET A 114 1.23 14.69 22.65
C MET A 114 1.61 13.22 22.46
N ALA A 115 2.20 12.57 23.48
CA ALA A 115 2.73 11.21 23.37
C ALA A 115 1.70 10.19 22.86
N PHE A 116 0.46 10.26 23.35
CA PHE A 116 -0.63 9.39 22.90
C PHE A 116 -0.99 9.59 21.43
N ALA A 117 -1.12 10.85 20.98
CA ALA A 117 -1.43 11.17 19.59
C ALA A 117 -0.31 10.73 18.63
N LEU A 118 0.95 10.91 19.02
CA LEU A 118 2.09 10.48 18.22
C LEU A 118 2.20 8.95 18.14
N SER A 119 1.88 8.25 19.24
CA SER A 119 1.81 6.79 19.27
C SER A 119 0.70 6.26 18.35
N ASP A 120 -0.48 6.87 18.39
CA ASP A 120 -1.61 6.53 17.51
C ASP A 120 -1.27 6.81 16.04
N ILE A 121 -0.67 7.95 15.72
CA ILE A 121 -0.21 8.26 14.35
C ILE A 121 0.78 7.20 13.85
N LYS A 122 1.74 6.80 14.69
CA LYS A 122 2.70 5.75 14.31
C LYS A 122 1.98 4.43 14.00
N ALA A 123 1.03 4.01 14.84
CA ALA A 123 0.23 2.81 14.61
C ALA A 123 -0.60 2.90 13.32
N GLN A 124 -1.18 4.07 13.02
CA GLN A 124 -1.92 4.30 11.77
C GLN A 124 -1.02 4.13 10.54
N ILE A 125 0.20 4.67 10.56
CA ILE A 125 1.15 4.53 9.45
C ILE A 125 1.53 3.05 9.25
N GLU A 126 1.84 2.34 10.33
CA GLU A 126 2.20 0.91 10.28
C GLU A 126 1.03 0.02 9.81
N SER A 127 -0.22 0.44 10.04
CA SER A 127 -1.40 -0.27 9.51
C SER A 127 -1.64 -0.05 8.01
N LEU A 128 -1.10 1.05 7.45
CA LEU A 128 -1.29 1.43 6.05
C LEU A 128 -0.11 1.03 5.16
N ILE A 129 1.10 0.97 5.73
CA ILE A 129 2.34 0.63 5.02
C ILE A 129 2.99 -0.54 5.74
N PHE A 130 3.01 -1.68 5.06
CA PHE A 130 3.58 -2.93 5.53
C PHE A 130 4.12 -3.72 4.33
N LYS A 131 4.79 -4.84 4.57
CA LYS A 131 5.29 -5.71 3.49
C LYS A 131 4.11 -6.30 2.70
N GLY A 132 3.99 -5.97 1.41
CA GLY A 132 2.92 -6.47 0.55
C GLY A 132 1.71 -5.52 0.42
N PHE A 133 1.80 -4.31 0.98
CA PHE A 133 0.65 -3.41 1.04
C PHE A 133 0.09 -3.02 -0.34
N ALA A 134 0.91 -2.96 -1.39
CA ALA A 134 0.44 -2.54 -2.70
C ALA A 134 -0.48 -3.61 -3.32
N THR A 135 -0.13 -4.88 -3.22
CA THR A 135 -0.99 -5.99 -3.67
C THR A 135 -2.19 -6.16 -2.76
N GLU A 136 -2.02 -6.10 -1.45
CA GLU A 136 -3.10 -6.35 -0.48
C GLU A 136 -4.19 -5.27 -0.53
N CYS A 137 -3.79 -3.99 -0.60
CA CYS A 137 -4.75 -2.89 -0.74
C CYS A 137 -5.33 -2.83 -2.16
N GLY A 138 -4.56 -3.26 -3.16
CA GLY A 138 -4.91 -3.19 -4.57
C GLY A 138 -4.69 -1.80 -5.17
N TRP A 139 -4.41 -1.76 -6.47
CA TRP A 139 -4.02 -0.56 -7.21
C TRP A 139 -5.04 0.59 -7.10
N LYS A 140 -6.34 0.30 -7.05
CA LYS A 140 -7.43 1.30 -6.94
C LYS A 140 -7.37 2.10 -5.64
N ARG A 141 -6.85 1.51 -4.56
CA ARG A 141 -6.82 2.11 -3.21
C ARG A 141 -5.49 2.78 -2.88
N LEU A 142 -4.45 2.64 -3.71
CA LEU A 142 -3.18 3.35 -3.51
C LEU A 142 -3.36 4.88 -3.39
N PRO A 143 -4.21 5.54 -4.21
CA PRO A 143 -4.49 6.97 -4.02
C PRO A 143 -5.13 7.31 -2.66
N ASP A 144 -5.93 6.40 -2.11
CA ASP A 144 -6.53 6.58 -0.78
C ASP A 144 -5.48 6.50 0.33
N ILE A 145 -4.47 5.63 0.20
CA ILE A 145 -3.36 5.58 1.15
C ILE A 145 -2.63 6.93 1.17
N LEU A 146 -2.32 7.49 -0.01
CA LEU A 146 -1.72 8.82 -0.09
C LEU A 146 -2.60 9.91 0.53
N ARG A 147 -3.92 9.84 0.31
CA ARG A 147 -4.89 10.75 0.93
C ARG A 147 -4.84 10.66 2.46
N TYR A 148 -4.76 9.46 3.03
CA TYR A 148 -4.65 9.25 4.47
C TYR A 148 -3.32 9.75 5.03
N MET A 149 -2.21 9.54 4.34
CA MET A 149 -0.90 10.09 4.74
C MET A 149 -0.93 11.63 4.80
N ARG A 150 -1.52 12.28 3.79
CA ARG A 150 -1.71 13.75 3.81
C ARG A 150 -2.63 14.22 4.93
N ALA A 151 -3.65 13.43 5.28
CA ALA A 151 -4.51 13.74 6.42
C ALA A 151 -3.74 13.66 7.74
N ILE A 152 -2.83 12.68 7.89
CA ILE A 152 -1.92 12.58 9.04
C ILE A 152 -0.99 13.80 9.12
N GLU A 153 -0.41 14.25 8.00
CA GLU A 153 0.42 15.47 7.99
C GLU A 153 -0.35 16.68 8.52
N ARG A 154 -1.59 16.88 8.02
CA ARG A 154 -2.47 17.97 8.48
C ARG A 154 -2.85 17.83 9.95
N ARG A 155 -3.04 16.61 10.44
CA ARG A 155 -3.30 16.34 11.86
C ARG A 155 -2.09 16.75 12.70
N MET A 156 -0.87 16.38 12.29
CA MET A 156 0.36 16.77 12.98
C MET A 156 0.59 18.29 13.01
N GLU A 157 0.19 19.02 11.97
CA GLU A 157 0.26 20.49 11.95
C GLU A 157 -0.71 21.15 12.93
N LYS A 158 -1.89 20.55 13.14
CA LYS A 158 -2.93 21.08 14.02
C LYS A 158 -2.79 20.61 15.47
N LEU A 159 -2.10 19.49 15.70
CA LEU A 159 -1.95 18.89 17.02
C LEU A 159 -1.36 19.85 18.07
N PRO A 160 -0.34 20.70 17.77
CA PRO A 160 0.17 21.66 18.74
C PRO A 160 -0.80 22.80 19.08
N ILE A 161 -1.78 23.07 18.21
CA ILE A 161 -2.74 24.17 18.38
C ILE A 161 -3.86 23.76 19.33
N ASP A 162 -4.39 22.54 19.18
CA ASP A 162 -5.49 22.03 20.01
C ASP A 162 -5.37 20.51 20.24
N PRO A 163 -4.53 20.09 21.22
CA PRO A 163 -4.36 18.67 21.55
C PRO A 163 -5.63 18.00 22.08
N ASN A 164 -6.49 18.75 22.77
CA ASN A 164 -7.71 18.21 23.36
C ASN A 164 -8.72 17.82 22.28
N LYS A 165 -8.87 18.65 21.25
CA LYS A 165 -9.74 18.34 20.10
C LYS A 165 -9.26 17.11 19.34
N ASP A 166 -7.94 16.96 19.16
CA ASP A 166 -7.37 15.74 18.56
C ASP A 166 -7.75 14.50 19.37
N ARG A 167 -7.55 14.55 20.69
CA ARG A 167 -7.89 13.46 21.61
C ARG A 167 -9.38 13.08 21.53
N LEU A 168 -10.28 14.06 21.46
CA LEU A 168 -11.72 13.80 21.31
C LEU A 168 -12.06 13.12 19.98
N HIS A 169 -11.40 13.48 18.89
CA HIS A 169 -11.58 12.83 17.59
C HIS A 169 -11.00 11.41 17.57
N MET A 170 -9.84 11.21 18.21
CA MET A 170 -9.20 9.90 18.36
C MET A 170 -10.13 8.93 19.10
N LEU A 171 -10.70 9.33 20.23
CA LEU A 171 -11.65 8.50 21.00
C LEU A 171 -12.88 8.09 20.18
N LYS A 172 -13.40 8.98 19.33
CA LYS A 172 -14.51 8.66 18.41
C LYS A 172 -14.09 7.61 17.38
N GLY A 173 -12.90 7.76 16.79
CA GLY A 173 -12.36 6.79 15.83
C GLY A 173 -12.10 5.42 16.46
N GLU A 174 -11.57 5.39 17.69
CA GLU A 174 -11.36 4.17 18.47
C GLU A 174 -12.68 3.45 18.76
N SER A 175 -13.73 4.17 19.13
CA SER A 175 -15.06 3.58 19.35
C SER A 175 -15.57 2.86 18.10
N VAL A 176 -15.57 3.54 16.94
CA VAL A 176 -16.04 2.94 15.69
C VAL A 176 -15.18 1.74 15.28
N THR A 177 -13.86 1.85 15.46
CA THR A 177 -12.92 0.75 15.16
C THR A 177 -13.17 -0.46 16.07
N LYS A 178 -13.50 -0.23 17.35
CA LYS A 178 -13.85 -1.27 18.29
C LYS A 178 -15.14 -1.97 17.88
N ASP A 179 -16.19 -1.21 17.57
CA ASP A 179 -17.48 -1.74 17.13
C ASP A 179 -17.32 -2.60 15.85
N TYR A 180 -16.51 -2.10 14.90
CA TYR A 180 -16.17 -2.84 13.69
C TYR A 180 -15.45 -4.16 13.98
N LYS A 181 -14.44 -4.15 14.86
CA LYS A 181 -13.71 -5.38 15.25
C LYS A 181 -14.61 -6.38 15.97
N GLU A 182 -15.52 -5.91 16.82
CA GLU A 182 -16.51 -6.77 17.49
C GLU A 182 -17.46 -7.42 16.48
N LEU A 183 -17.90 -6.70 15.47
CA LEU A 183 -18.72 -7.24 14.38
C LEU A 183 -17.95 -8.26 13.55
N LEU A 184 -16.71 -7.96 13.16
CA LEU A 184 -15.85 -8.90 12.43
C LEU A 184 -15.65 -10.21 13.20
N ASN A 185 -15.42 -10.13 14.50
CA ASN A 185 -15.22 -11.31 15.34
C ASN A 185 -16.46 -12.22 15.45
N LYS A 186 -17.66 -11.69 15.15
CA LYS A 186 -18.90 -12.47 15.09
C LYS A 186 -19.07 -13.22 13.78
N ILE A 187 -18.31 -12.89 12.73
CA ILE A 187 -18.38 -13.57 11.45
C ILE A 187 -17.56 -14.88 11.54
N PRO A 188 -18.14 -16.04 11.21
CA PRO A 188 -17.42 -17.31 11.21
C PRO A 188 -16.20 -17.26 10.27
N LYS A 189 -15.08 -17.85 10.71
CA LYS A 189 -13.87 -17.97 9.89
C LYS A 189 -14.20 -18.74 8.60
N GLY A 190 -14.02 -18.09 7.44
CA GLY A 190 -14.24 -18.68 6.11
C GLY A 190 -15.37 -18.06 5.27
N MET A 191 -16.13 -17.09 5.82
CA MET A 191 -17.15 -16.32 5.07
C MET A 191 -16.65 -14.98 4.48
N VAL A 192 -15.41 -14.58 4.76
CA VAL A 192 -14.79 -13.33 4.29
C VAL A 192 -13.61 -13.64 3.38
#